data_AF-A0A926CP37-F1
#
_entry.id   AF-A0A926CP37-F1
#
_cell.length_a   1.000
_cell.length_b   1.000
_cell.length_c   1.000
_cell.angle_alpha   90.00
_cell.angle_beta   90.00
_cell.angle_gamma   90.00
#
_symmetry.space_group_name_H-M   'P 1'
#
loop_
_entity.id
_entity.type
_entity.pdbx_description
1 polymer ?
#
loop_
_entity_poly.entity_id
_entity_poly.type
_entity_poly.pdbx_seq_one_letter_code
_entity_poly.pdbx_strand_id
1 'polypeptide(L)'
;MPTLSLFDLIANDLRNSFTKTPDLRAYEAVVPKQDLFEAIPPLSQLSSPARTAALETLEMRFDVPDAIPMRRYAQMIWHSVHGWDVPFPRAREAMFSPTSAGSVGLE
;
A
#
# COMPACT_ATOMS: atom_id res chain seq x y z
N MET A 1 -9.83 -29.81 -6.32
CA MET A 1 -9.92 -30.16 -4.89
C MET A 1 -11.10 -29.40 -4.31
N PRO A 2 -11.84 -29.97 -3.35
CA PRO A 2 -12.95 -29.25 -2.70
C PRO A 2 -12.42 -28.03 -1.93
N THR A 3 -13.22 -26.97 -1.84
CA THR A 3 -12.90 -25.77 -1.04
C THR A 3 -12.84 -26.16 0.43
N LEU A 4 -11.72 -25.90 1.11
CA LEU A 4 -11.50 -26.31 2.51
C LEU A 4 -12.01 -25.24 3.50
N SER A 5 -12.26 -24.01 3.02
CA SER A 5 -12.80 -22.89 3.80
C SER A 5 -13.65 -21.93 2.95
N LEU A 6 -14.34 -21.00 3.63
CA LEU A 6 -15.03 -19.87 2.97
C LEU A 6 -14.06 -19.01 2.15
N PHE A 7 -12.81 -18.84 2.61
CA PHE A 7 -11.79 -18.08 1.89
C PHE A 7 -11.42 -18.77 0.57
N ASP A 8 -11.36 -20.10 0.54
CA ASP A 8 -11.12 -20.85 -0.70
C ASP A 8 -12.31 -20.73 -1.67
N LEU A 9 -13.53 -20.54 -1.15
CA LEU A 9 -14.74 -20.38 -1.96
C LEU A 9 -14.82 -19.00 -2.62
N ILE A 10 -14.36 -17.94 -1.95
CA ILE A 10 -14.39 -16.56 -2.47
C ILE A 10 -13.08 -16.15 -3.16
N ALA A 11 -12.03 -16.96 -3.08
CA ALA A 11 -10.78 -16.69 -3.75
C ALA A 11 -10.95 -16.75 -5.27
N ASN A 12 -10.24 -15.85 -5.98
CA ASN A 12 -10.15 -15.94 -7.43
C ASN A 12 -9.39 -17.21 -7.82
N ASP A 13 -9.99 -18.05 -8.67
CA ASP A 13 -9.42 -19.34 -9.04
C ASP A 13 -8.13 -19.18 -9.87
N LEU A 14 -7.01 -19.61 -9.30
CA LEU A 14 -5.69 -19.56 -9.96
C LEU A 14 -5.36 -20.83 -10.76
N ARG A 15 -6.23 -21.85 -10.81
CA ARG A 15 -5.95 -23.10 -11.54
C ARG A 15 -5.62 -22.87 -13.02
N ASN A 16 -6.20 -21.84 -13.62
CA ASN A 16 -5.92 -21.45 -14.99
C ASN A 16 -4.50 -20.86 -15.19
N SER A 17 -3.83 -20.43 -14.12
CA SER A 17 -2.46 -19.92 -14.16
C SER A 17 -1.41 -21.04 -14.12
N PHE A 18 -1.77 -22.25 -13.69
CA PHE A 18 -0.84 -23.38 -13.55
C PHE A 18 -0.99 -24.38 -14.71
N THR A 19 -0.62 -23.95 -15.93
CA THR A 19 -0.63 -24.80 -17.12
C THR A 19 0.70 -25.52 -17.31
N LYS A 20 0.67 -26.76 -17.83
CA LYS A 20 1.90 -27.49 -18.20
C LYS A 20 2.54 -26.96 -19.49
N THR A 21 1.74 -26.31 -20.32
CA THR A 21 2.17 -25.70 -21.57
C THR A 21 2.46 -24.23 -21.29
N PRO A 22 3.70 -23.75 -21.51
CA PRO A 22 4.02 -22.34 -21.35
C PRO A 22 3.32 -21.51 -22.44
N ASP A 23 2.78 -20.36 -22.05
CA ASP A 23 2.35 -19.32 -22.98
C ASP A 23 3.55 -18.45 -23.34
N LEU A 24 4.04 -18.59 -24.57
CA LEU A 24 5.22 -17.87 -25.08
C LEU A 24 4.83 -16.64 -25.92
N ARG A 25 3.58 -16.19 -25.86
CA ARG A 25 3.19 -14.94 -26.50
C ARG A 25 4.07 -13.81 -25.97
N ALA A 26 4.57 -12.98 -26.89
CA ALA A 26 5.31 -11.79 -26.50
C ALA A 26 4.41 -10.93 -25.61
N TYR A 27 4.95 -10.49 -24.48
CA TYR A 27 4.31 -9.51 -23.63
C TYR A 27 5.04 -8.19 -23.77
N GLU A 28 4.28 -7.10 -23.70
CA GLU A 28 4.85 -5.77 -23.58
C GLU A 28 4.91 -5.41 -22.10
N ALA A 29 6.10 -5.10 -21.61
CA ALA A 29 6.26 -4.63 -20.24
C ALA A 29 5.74 -3.19 -20.14
N VAL A 30 4.77 -2.96 -19.25
CA VAL A 30 4.30 -1.60 -18.97
C VAL A 30 5.30 -0.94 -18.04
N VAL A 31 5.89 0.17 -18.48
CA VAL A 31 6.77 1.00 -17.65
C VAL A 31 5.90 1.83 -16.69
N PRO A 32 6.20 1.81 -15.37
CA PRO A 32 5.51 2.68 -14.43
C PRO A 32 5.68 4.16 -14.80
N LYS A 33 4.64 4.97 -14.56
CA LYS A 33 4.74 6.42 -14.74
C LYS A 33 5.67 7.07 -13.70
N GLN A 34 5.76 6.47 -12.53
CA GLN A 34 6.61 6.90 -11.42
C GLN A 34 8.00 6.29 -11.55
N ASP A 35 9.03 7.07 -11.24
CA ASP A 35 10.39 6.54 -11.17
C ASP A 35 10.55 5.68 -9.91
N LEU A 36 11.07 4.46 -10.10
CA LEU A 36 11.32 3.52 -9.01
C LEU A 36 12.53 3.92 -8.17
N PHE A 37 13.38 4.79 -8.69
CA PHE A 37 14.61 5.26 -8.04
C PHE A 37 14.51 6.72 -7.59
N GLU A 38 13.31 7.31 -7.62
CA GLU A 38 13.09 8.65 -7.11
C GLU A 38 13.48 8.73 -5.64
N ALA A 39 14.45 9.59 -5.33
CA ALA A 39 14.85 9.89 -3.97
C ALA A 39 14.11 11.12 -3.45
N ILE A 40 13.84 11.15 -2.14
CA ILE A 40 13.30 12.33 -1.48
C ILE A 40 14.32 13.48 -1.69
N PRO A 41 13.89 14.64 -2.25
CA PRO A 41 14.78 15.78 -2.42
C PRO A 41 15.38 16.25 -1.08
N PRO A 42 16.54 16.94 -1.10
CA PRO A 42 17.09 17.54 0.11
C PRO A 42 16.08 18.43 0.83
N LEU A 43 16.05 18.38 2.16
CA LEU A 43 15.08 19.12 2.99
C LEU A 43 15.04 20.63 2.67
N SER A 44 16.15 21.21 2.20
CA SER A 44 16.25 22.62 1.79
C SER A 44 15.40 22.96 0.58
N GLN A 45 15.04 21.97 -0.25
CA GLN A 45 14.20 22.13 -1.44
C GLN A 45 12.72 21.85 -1.15
N LEU A 46 12.38 21.40 0.06
CA LEU A 46 11.02 21.06 0.45
C LEU A 46 10.37 22.20 1.23
N SER A 47 9.12 22.50 0.88
CA SER A 47 8.21 23.36 1.64
C SER A 47 7.28 22.52 2.55
N SER A 48 6.65 23.16 3.52
CA SER A 48 5.56 22.53 4.28
C SER A 48 4.38 22.29 3.35
N PRO A 49 3.69 21.12 3.36
CA PRO A 49 3.80 19.98 4.28
C PRO A 49 4.79 18.86 3.89
N ALA A 50 5.38 18.89 2.69
CA ALA A 50 6.32 17.88 2.21
C ALA A 50 7.57 17.74 3.10
N ARG A 51 8.10 18.87 3.57
CA ARG A 51 9.25 18.92 4.46
C ARG A 51 8.99 18.19 5.79
N THR A 52 7.78 18.34 6.34
CA THR A 52 7.40 17.70 7.61
C THR A 52 7.35 16.19 7.46
N ALA A 53 6.76 15.69 6.37
CA ALA A 53 6.72 14.27 6.09
C ALA A 53 8.11 13.67 5.84
N ALA A 54 8.98 14.41 5.15
CA ALA A 54 10.37 13.98 4.95
C ALA A 54 11.13 13.86 6.27
N LEU A 55 10.99 14.84 7.18
CA LEU A 55 11.56 14.78 8.53
C LEU A 55 11.03 13.57 9.32
N GLU A 56 9.72 13.37 9.33
CA GLU A 56 9.10 12.24 10.02
C GLU A 56 9.58 10.89 9.45
N THR A 57 9.75 10.80 8.13
CA THR A 57 10.27 9.60 7.47
C THR A 57 11.73 9.31 7.86
N LEU A 58 12.56 10.34 8.03
CA LEU A 58 13.96 10.17 8.45
C LEU A 58 14.09 9.61 9.88
N GLU A 59 13.08 9.80 10.72
CA GLU A 59 13.05 9.29 12.10
C GLU A 59 12.54 7.82 12.17
N MET A 60 12.07 7.26 11.06
CA MET A 60 11.51 5.91 11.03
C MET A 60 12.57 4.82 10.97
N ARG A 61 12.30 3.70 11.65
CA ARG A 61 13.14 2.50 11.66
C ARG A 61 12.75 1.53 10.55
N PHE A 62 13.30 1.75 9.36
CA PHE A 62 13.15 0.82 8.23
C PHE A 62 14.02 -0.44 8.34
N ASP A 63 14.96 -0.47 9.29
CA ASP A 63 15.84 -1.60 9.57
C ASP A 63 15.15 -2.74 10.33
N VAL A 64 14.00 -2.46 10.96
CA VAL A 64 13.25 -3.45 11.74
C VAL A 64 11.91 -3.75 11.08
N PRO A 65 11.59 -5.04 10.86
CA PRO A 65 10.28 -5.45 10.37
C PRO A 65 9.15 -4.86 11.22
N ASP A 66 8.13 -4.29 10.57
CA ASP A 66 6.91 -3.76 11.20
C ASP A 66 7.12 -2.68 12.28
N ALA A 67 8.27 -2.00 12.28
CA ALA A 67 8.58 -0.97 13.29
C ALA A 67 8.05 0.43 12.93
N ILE A 68 7.65 0.66 11.69
CA ILE A 68 7.16 1.98 11.24
C ILE A 68 5.64 2.12 11.44
N PRO A 69 5.13 3.33 11.69
CA PRO A 69 3.68 3.55 11.74
C PRO A 69 3.07 3.46 10.33
N MET A 70 2.73 2.25 9.89
CA MET A 70 2.36 1.92 8.51
C MET A 70 1.30 2.84 7.90
N ARG A 71 0.20 3.10 8.64
CA ARG A 71 -0.88 3.98 8.15
C ARG A 71 -0.38 5.40 7.88
N ARG A 72 0.47 5.92 8.76
CA ARG A 72 1.01 7.26 8.66
C ARG A 72 2.01 7.35 7.51
N TYR A 73 2.88 6.35 7.37
CA TYR A 73 3.78 6.23 6.23
C TYR A 73 3.05 6.18 4.89
N ALA A 74 1.99 5.36 4.78
CA ALA A 74 1.15 5.29 3.58
C ALA A 74 0.48 6.64 3.22
N GLN A 75 0.06 7.41 4.22
CA GLN A 75 -0.48 8.77 3.99
C GLN A 75 0.58 9.71 3.41
N MET A 76 1.81 9.67 3.93
CA MET A 76 2.89 10.50 3.42
C MET A 76 3.23 10.17 1.95
N ILE A 77 3.31 8.89 1.60
CA ILE A 77 3.51 8.47 0.19
C ILE A 77 2.34 8.90 -0.69
N TRP A 78 1.10 8.72 -0.22
CA TRP A 78 -0.08 9.14 -0.98
C TRP A 78 0.00 10.62 -1.35
N HIS A 79 0.29 11.48 -0.37
CA HIS A 79 0.40 12.91 -0.61
C HIS A 79 1.62 13.30 -1.45
N SER A 80 2.74 12.55 -1.38
CA SER A 80 3.90 12.83 -2.24
C SER A 80 3.60 12.52 -3.71
N VAL A 81 2.81 11.48 -4.00
CA VAL A 81 2.49 11.06 -5.37
C VAL A 81 1.27 11.79 -5.94
N HIS A 82 0.23 11.97 -5.12
CA HIS A 82 -1.04 12.54 -5.57
C HIS A 82 -1.19 14.04 -5.31
N GLY A 83 -0.32 14.62 -4.49
CA GLY A 83 -0.40 16.02 -4.06
C GLY A 83 -0.90 16.16 -2.63
N TRP A 84 -0.38 17.18 -1.96
CA TRP A 84 -0.59 17.41 -0.53
C TRP A 84 -2.00 17.87 -0.17
N ASP A 85 -2.75 18.39 -1.14
CA ASP A 85 -4.16 18.77 -0.97
C ASP A 85 -5.15 17.64 -1.28
N VAL A 86 -4.67 16.49 -1.81
CA VAL A 86 -5.53 15.37 -2.17
C VAL A 86 -5.81 14.51 -0.94
N PRO A 87 -7.07 14.32 -0.52
CA PRO A 87 -7.38 13.57 0.69
C PRO A 87 -6.96 12.10 0.55
N PHE A 88 -6.44 11.54 1.65
CA PHE A 88 -6.14 10.12 1.73
C PHE A 88 -7.44 9.28 1.62
N PRO A 89 -7.46 8.21 0.80
CA PRO A 89 -8.65 7.40 0.59
C PRO A 89 -9.14 6.79 1.91
N ARG A 90 -10.46 6.89 2.15
CA ARG A 90 -11.12 6.23 3.28
C ARG A 90 -11.57 4.83 2.86
N ALA A 91 -11.59 3.89 3.81
CA ALA A 91 -12.20 2.59 3.59
C ALA A 91 -13.68 2.78 3.23
N ARG A 92 -14.08 2.32 2.03
CA ARG A 92 -15.45 2.50 1.51
C ARG A 92 -16.42 1.47 2.09
N GLU A 93 -15.92 0.27 2.41
CA GLU A 93 -16.68 -0.83 2.99
C GLU A 93 -15.80 -1.61 3.96
N ALA A 94 -16.25 -1.78 5.21
CA ALA A 94 -15.49 -2.43 6.28
C ALA A 94 -16.12 -3.76 6.74
N MET A 95 -16.91 -4.42 5.88
CA MET A 95 -17.73 -5.56 6.29
C MET A 95 -16.94 -6.77 6.79
N PHE A 96 -15.64 -6.87 6.48
CA PHE A 96 -14.81 -8.02 6.88
C PHE A 96 -13.42 -7.66 7.46
N SER A 97 -13.25 -6.46 8.00
CA SER A 97 -12.01 -6.12 8.72
C SER A 97 -12.10 -6.58 10.18
N PRO A 98 -11.15 -7.36 10.74
CA PRO A 98 -11.18 -7.78 12.14
C PRO A 98 -11.20 -6.62 13.15
N THR A 99 -10.85 -5.40 12.73
CA THR A 99 -10.93 -4.17 13.52
C THR A 99 -12.27 -3.42 13.42
N SER A 100 -13.26 -3.92 12.67
CA SER A 100 -14.58 -3.28 12.57
C SER A 100 -15.47 -3.53 13.80
N ALA A 101 -15.11 -4.49 14.67
CA ALA A 101 -15.76 -4.74 15.94
C ALA A 101 -14.85 -4.36 17.12
N GLY A 102 -14.74 -3.07 17.43
CA GLY A 102 -13.91 -2.66 18.56
C GLY A 102 -13.69 -1.17 18.78
N SER A 103 -14.71 -0.34 18.57
CA SER A 103 -14.79 0.98 19.20
C SER A 103 -16.14 1.11 19.90
N VAL A 104 -16.35 0.25 20.89
CA VAL A 104 -17.29 0.54 21.98
C VAL A 104 -16.47 1.29 23.03
N GLY A 105 -16.97 2.47 23.41
CA GLY A 105 -16.28 3.42 24.26
C GLY A 105 -15.78 2.81 25.57
N LEU A 106 -14.62 3.29 26.00
CA LEU A 106 -14.26 3.32 27.40
C LEU A 106 -14.43 4.77 27.85
N GLU A 107 -15.27 4.95 28.87
CA GLU A 107 -15.26 6.11 29.76
C GLU A 107 -13.86 6.37 30.34
#